data_AF-A0A1G3M116-F1
#
_entry.id   AF-A0A1G3M116-F1
#
_cell.length_a   1.000
_cell.length_b   1.000
_cell.length_c   1.000
_cell.angle_alpha   90.00
_cell.angle_beta   90.00
_cell.angle_gamma   90.00
#
_symmetry.space_group_name_H-M   'P 1'
#
loop_
_entity.id
_entity.type
_entity.pdbx_description
1 polymer ?
#
loop_
_entity_poly.entity_id
_entity_poly.type
_entity_poly.pdbx_seq_one_letter_code
_entity_poly.pdbx_strand_id
1 'polypeptide(L)' 'MNEAEYKAAVIAAVTCARMLAQHDIPALLEAIDYAESVGPIIDPTLWRNKAKAMSEDRELLLAAGSLRAFSFKMRSA' A
#
# COMPACT_ATOMS: atom_id res chain seq x y z
N MET A 1 -0.23 26.63 5.71
CA MET A 1 -0.46 25.55 6.67
C MET A 1 -0.17 26.10 8.06
N ASN A 2 -1.20 26.26 8.89
CA ASN A 2 -1.05 26.70 10.28
C ASN A 2 -0.78 25.50 11.20
N GLU A 3 -0.44 25.76 12.47
CA GLU A 3 -0.07 24.71 13.43
C GLU A 3 -1.21 23.69 13.68
N ALA A 4 -2.46 24.14 13.63
CA ALA A 4 -3.62 23.29 13.81
C ALA A 4 -3.82 22.33 12.62
N GLU A 5 -3.69 22.84 11.39
CA GLU A 5 -3.74 22.04 10.16
C GLU A 5 -2.61 21.00 10.13
N TYR A 6 -1.40 21.38 10.54
CA TYR A 6 -0.27 20.46 10.64
C TYR A 6 -0.54 19.33 11.64
N LYS A 7 -1.00 19.65 12.85
CA LYS A 7 -1.34 18.65 13.88
C LYS A 7 -2.45 17.71 13.40
N ALA A 8 -3.48 18.23 12.75
CA ALA A 8 -4.56 17.43 12.18
C ALA A 8 -4.05 16.46 11.10
N ALA A 9 -3.18 16.94 10.20
CA ALA A 9 -2.58 16.11 9.16
C ALA A 9 -1.71 14.97 9.74
N VAL A 10 -0.91 15.26 10.77
CA VAL A 10 -0.10 14.24 11.45
C VAL A 10 -0.98 13.19 12.11
N ILE A 11 -2.06 13.60 12.81
CA ILE A 11 -3.01 12.67 13.45
C ILE A 11 -3.69 11.76 12.40
N ALA A 12 -4.12 12.33 11.28
CA ALA A 12 -4.70 11.56 10.18
C ALA A 12 -3.70 10.54 9.62
N ALA A 13 -2.46 10.96 9.36
CA ALA A 13 -1.39 10.09 8.87
C ALA A 13 -1.09 8.94 9.84
N VAL A 14 -0.99 9.21 11.15
CA VAL A 14 -0.81 8.18 12.20
C VAL A 14 -1.96 7.18 12.21
N THR A 15 -3.20 7.67 12.06
CA THR A 15 -4.40 6.84 12.08
C THR A 15 -4.44 5.90 10.88
N CYS A 16 -4.22 6.42 9.67
CA CYS A 16 -4.10 5.62 8.46
C CYS A 16 -2.98 4.57 8.58
N ALA A 17 -1.81 4.97 9.09
CA ALA A 17 -0.70 4.05 9.29
C ALA A 17 -1.02 2.88 10.24
N ARG A 18 -1.77 3.15 11.32
CA ARG A 18 -2.22 2.11 12.27
C ARG A 18 -3.25 1.17 11.66
N MET A 19 -4.15 1.68 10.82
CA MET A 19 -5.11 0.83 10.08
C MET A 19 -4.35 -0.11 9.14
N LEU A 20 -3.36 0.43 8.42
CA LEU A 20 -2.50 -0.34 7.51
C LEU A 20 -1.61 -1.36 8.22
N ALA A 21 -1.27 -1.16 9.50
CA ALA A 21 -0.44 -2.09 10.25
C ALA A 21 -1.08 -3.48 10.44
N GLN A 22 -2.41 -3.58 10.32
CA GLN A 22 -3.16 -4.84 10.41
C GLN A 22 -3.11 -5.67 9.11
N HIS A 23 -2.61 -5.07 8.02
CA HIS A 23 -2.50 -5.73 6.73
C HIS A 23 -1.06 -6.14 6.45
N ASP A 24 -0.89 -7.35 5.92
CA ASP A 24 0.40 -7.86 5.47
C ASP A 24 0.73 -7.32 4.07
N ILE A 25 1.11 -6.03 4.02
CA ILE A 25 1.49 -5.33 2.78
C ILE A 25 2.59 -6.10 2.01
N PRO A 26 3.66 -6.61 2.64
CA PRO A 26 4.65 -7.44 1.96
C PRO A 26 4.04 -8.65 1.24
N ALA A 27 3.18 -9.43 1.92
CA ALA A 27 2.55 -10.60 1.30
C ALA A 27 1.62 -10.23 0.12
N LEU A 28 0.94 -9.09 0.20
CA LEU A 28 0.10 -8.59 -0.89
C LEU A 28 0.93 -8.18 -2.12
N LEU A 29 2.08 -7.55 -1.90
CA LEU A 29 3.01 -7.19 -2.99
C LEU A 29 3.60 -8.45 -3.64
N GLU A 30 3.97 -9.46 -2.86
CA GLU A 30 4.45 -10.75 -3.38
C GLU A 30 3.38 -11.46 -4.22
N ALA A 31 2.11 -11.40 -3.79
CA ALA A 31 0.99 -11.95 -4.57
C ALA A 31 0.80 -11.23 -5.92
N ILE A 32 0.99 -9.92 -5.95
CA ILE A 32 0.97 -9.11 -7.18
C ILE A 32 2.14 -9.51 -8.10
N ASP A 33 3.35 -9.57 -7.57
CA ASP A 33 4.54 -9.94 -8.35
C ASP A 33 4.41 -11.37 -8.92
N TYR A 34 3.83 -12.30 -8.15
CA TYR A 34 3.49 -13.63 -8.65
C TYR A 34 2.47 -13.57 -9.79
N ALA A 35 1.38 -12.83 -9.60
CA ALA A 35 0.35 -12.68 -10.63
C ALA A 35 0.89 -12.01 -11.91
N GLU A 36 1.83 -11.08 -11.81
CA GLU A 36 2.56 -10.50 -12.96
C GLU A 36 3.37 -11.55 -13.72
N SER A 37 4.01 -12.47 -13.01
CA SER A 37 4.85 -13.51 -13.62
C SER A 37 4.07 -14.60 -14.34
N VAL A 38 2.90 -15.01 -13.80
CA VAL A 38 2.13 -16.15 -14.32
C VAL A 38 0.84 -15.75 -15.03
N GLY A 39 0.24 -14.61 -14.69
CA GLY A 39 -1.04 -14.13 -15.23
C GLY A 39 -1.08 -14.05 -16.75
N PRO A 40 -0.06 -13.46 -17.42
CA PRO A 40 0.01 -13.42 -18.88
C PRO A 40 0.05 -14.80 -19.56
N ILE A 41 0.45 -15.85 -18.83
CA ILE A 41 0.62 -17.21 -19.33
C ILE A 41 -0.65 -18.04 -19.07
N ILE A 42 -1.18 -17.97 -17.83
CA ILE A 42 -2.31 -18.79 -17.38
C ILE A 42 -3.63 -18.30 -17.97
N ASP A 43 -3.90 -16.99 -17.89
CA ASP A 43 -5.11 -16.38 -18.44
C ASP A 43 -4.79 -15.00 -19.03
N PRO A 44 -4.31 -14.95 -20.28
CA PRO A 44 -3.94 -13.70 -20.94
C PRO A 44 -5.12 -12.73 -21.10
N THR A 45 -6.35 -13.23 -21.17
CA THR A 45 -7.54 -12.41 -21.37
C THR A 45 -7.92 -11.71 -20.07
N LEU A 46 -8.00 -12.46 -18.97
CA LEU A 46 -8.24 -11.89 -17.64
C LEU A 46 -7.11 -10.93 -17.27
N TRP A 47 -5.86 -11.31 -17.57
CA TRP A 47 -4.70 -10.46 -17.33
C TRP A 47 -4.83 -9.09 -18.00
N ARG A 48 -5.09 -9.02 -19.31
CA ARG A 48 -5.26 -7.73 -20.01
C ARG A 48 -6.34 -6.86 -19.41
N ASN A 49 -7.41 -7.46 -18.90
CA ASN A 49 -8.53 -6.73 -18.28
C ASN A 49 -8.21 -6.23 -16.87
N LYS A 50 -7.27 -6.83 -16.17
CA LYS A 50 -6.99 -6.57 -14.75
C LYS A 50 -5.61 -5.96 -14.48
N ALA A 51 -4.66 -6.10 -15.39
CA ALA A 51 -3.27 -5.67 -15.23
C ALA A 51 -3.16 -4.19 -14.83
N LYS A 52 -3.98 -3.32 -15.44
CA LYS A 52 -3.99 -1.89 -15.12
C LYS A 52 -4.41 -1.64 -13.66
N ALA A 53 -5.54 -2.21 -13.24
CA ALA A 53 -6.04 -2.05 -11.87
C ALA A 53 -5.04 -2.62 -10.85
N MET A 54 -4.41 -3.76 -11.18
CA MET A 54 -3.41 -4.37 -10.30
C MET A 54 -2.14 -3.52 -10.18
N SER A 55 -1.73 -2.83 -11.25
CA SER A 55 -0.64 -1.86 -11.21
C SER A 55 -0.97 -0.67 -10.30
N GLU A 56 -2.21 -0.17 -10.37
CA GLU A 56 -2.69 0.91 -9.48
C GLU A 56 -2.70 0.43 -8.01
N ASP A 57 -3.17 -0.79 -7.75
CA ASP A 57 -3.14 -1.41 -6.41
C ASP A 57 -1.70 -1.55 -5.88
N ARG A 58 -0.74 -1.90 -6.75
CA ARG A 58 0.68 -1.99 -6.40
C ARG A 58 1.24 -0.65 -5.95
N GLU A 59 0.94 0.43 -6.67
CA GLU A 59 1.38 1.79 -6.30
C GLU A 59 0.79 2.22 -4.95
N LEU A 60 -0.51 1.93 -4.72
CA LEU A 60 -1.18 2.20 -3.45
C LEU A 60 -0.54 1.43 -2.30
N LEU A 61 -0.20 0.16 -2.50
CA LEU A 61 0.46 -0.68 -1.49
C LEU A 61 1.88 -0.20 -1.16
N LEU A 62 2.64 0.26 -2.16
CA LEU A 62 3.96 0.85 -1.94
C LEU A 62 3.88 2.16 -1.13
N ALA A 63 2.91 3.02 -1.44
CA ALA A 63 2.65 4.23 -0.67
C ALA A 63 2.21 3.90 0.77
N ALA A 64 1.32 2.92 0.92
CA ALA A 64 0.87 2.42 2.21
C ALA A 64 2.02 1.82 3.04
N GLY A 65 2.98 1.14 2.41
CA GLY A 65 4.18 0.61 3.04
C GLY A 65 5.03 1.70 3.69
N SER A 66 5.21 2.83 3.00
CA SER A 66 5.92 4.00 3.53
C SER A 66 5.22 4.59 4.77
N LEU A 67 3.89 4.67 4.72
CA LEU A 67 3.09 5.17 5.83
C LEU A 67 3.08 4.21 7.04
N ARG A 68 3.03 2.90 6.79
CA ARG A 68 3.19 1.86 7.82
C ARG A 68 4.55 1.96 8.51
N ALA A 69 5.64 2.09 7.75
CA ALA A 69 6.99 2.27 8.29
C ALA A 69 7.12 3.54 9.15
N PHE A 70 6.45 4.63 8.77
CA PHE A 70 6.37 5.85 9.56
C PHE A 70 5.74 5.62 10.95
N SER A 71 4.66 4.84 11.04
CA SER A 71 4.07 4.52 12.36
C SER A 71 4.97 3.70 13.28
N PHE A 72 5.76 2.77 12.73
CA PHE A 72 6.74 2.04 13.52
C PHE A 72 7.80 2.98 14.08
N LYS A 73 8.33 3.90 13.26
CA LYS A 73 9.31 4.92 13.71
C LYS A 73 8.76 5.82 14.81
N MET A 74 7.49 6.25 14.69
CA MET A 74 6.85 7.08 15.73
C MET A 74 6.55 6.32 17.03
N ARG A 75 6.41 5.00 17.01
CA ARG A 75 6.28 4.19 18.24
C ARG A 75 7.60 4.00 18.97
N SER A 76 8.72 4.07 18.26
CA SER A 76 10.07 3.89 18.79
C SER A 76 10.77 5.18 19.22
N ALA A 77 10.14 6.34 18.99
CA ALA A 77 10.62 7.66 19.42
C ALA A 77 9.91 8.10 20.70
#